data_AF-A0A923XX52-F1
#
_entry.id   AF-A0A923XX52-F1
#
_cell.length_a   1.000
_cell.length_b   1.000
_cell.length_c   1.000
_cell.angle_alpha   90.00
_cell.angle_beta   90.00
_cell.angle_gamma   90.00
#
_symmetry.space_group_name_H-M   'P 1'
#
loop_
_entity.id
_entity.type
_entity.pdbx_description
1 polymer ?
#
loop_
_entity_poly.entity_id
_entity_poly.type
_entity_poly.pdbx_seq_one_letter_code
_entity_poly.pdbx_strand_id
1 'polypeptide(L)'
;MGQVERAKAGSGRVLNRRAGKIRALHWEKDMKRRAFLLSTGGVAAGMVLLPQFAMADAGRIDWYTSSDQNIMDFWTNIVQPKFEAANPGITLNLVDAGDNAGNLAIPDRALAALASKTDPQSDFFENFDPRLPKGGIEAGLYVNIK
;
A
#
# COMPACT_ATOMS: atom_id res chain seq x y z
N MET A 1 -33.15 78.52 18.89
CA MET A 1 -32.02 78.38 17.94
C MET A 1 -30.76 78.21 18.77
N GLY A 2 -30.21 76.99 18.85
CA GLY A 2 -28.97 76.71 19.56
C GLY A 2 -28.14 75.75 18.72
N GLN A 3 -27.01 76.25 18.21
CA GLN A 3 -25.98 75.46 17.54
C GLN A 3 -25.16 74.70 18.57
N VAL A 4 -24.77 73.46 18.27
CA VAL A 4 -23.58 72.85 18.87
C VAL A 4 -22.81 72.07 17.80
N GLU A 5 -21.60 72.53 17.57
CA GLU A 5 -20.60 72.02 16.64
C GLU A 5 -19.86 70.80 17.22
N ARG A 6 -19.40 69.93 16.32
CA ARG A 6 -18.80 68.62 16.61
C ARG A 6 -17.34 68.71 17.04
N ALA A 7 -16.96 67.97 18.09
CA ALA A 7 -15.57 67.55 18.30
C ALA A 7 -15.34 66.17 17.64
N LYS A 8 -14.29 66.06 16.83
CA LYS A 8 -13.85 64.81 16.18
C LYS A 8 -12.34 64.64 16.43
N ALA A 9 -11.92 63.65 17.19
CA ALA A 9 -10.55 63.12 17.14
C ALA A 9 -10.42 61.76 17.83
N GLY A 10 -9.89 60.76 17.10
CA GLY A 10 -9.11 59.67 17.71
C GLY A 10 -9.72 58.27 17.75
N SER A 11 -9.94 57.59 16.62
CA SER A 11 -10.10 56.11 16.62
C SER A 11 -9.86 55.45 15.26
N GLY A 12 -8.69 55.66 14.64
CA GLY A 12 -8.36 55.06 13.32
C GLY A 12 -7.08 54.21 13.27
N ARG A 13 -6.15 54.41 14.21
CA ARG A 13 -4.76 53.91 14.05
C ARG A 13 -4.49 52.57 14.73
N VAL A 14 -5.37 52.10 15.62
CA VAL A 14 -5.21 50.86 16.41
C VAL A 14 -5.80 49.64 15.71
N LEU A 15 -6.93 49.81 14.99
CA LEU A 15 -7.60 48.72 14.27
C LEU A 15 -6.77 48.18 13.10
N ASN A 16 -6.06 49.05 12.39
CA ASN A 16 -5.33 48.67 11.18
C ASN A 16 -4.08 47.81 11.46
N ARG A 17 -3.39 48.05 12.59
CA ARG A 17 -2.22 47.22 12.99
C ARG A 17 -2.59 45.81 13.41
N ARG A 18 -3.76 45.62 14.04
CA ARG A 18 -4.23 44.30 14.48
C ARG A 18 -4.63 43.43 13.29
N ALA A 19 -5.32 44.01 12.30
CA ALA A 19 -5.70 43.30 11.08
C ALA A 19 -4.47 42.82 10.27
N GLY A 20 -3.45 43.68 10.11
CA GLY A 20 -2.20 43.30 9.43
C GLY A 20 -1.44 42.18 10.16
N LYS A 21 -1.40 42.21 11.49
CA LYS A 21 -0.71 41.19 12.31
C LYS A 21 -1.42 39.83 12.26
N ILE A 22 -2.76 39.81 12.27
CA ILE A 22 -3.55 38.58 12.13
C ILE A 22 -3.35 37.96 10.74
N ARG A 23 -3.33 38.78 9.68
CA ARG A 23 -3.12 38.31 8.30
C ARG A 23 -1.71 37.74 8.07
N ALA A 24 -0.69 38.34 8.66
CA ALA A 24 0.68 37.83 8.64
C ALA A 24 0.84 36.51 9.42
N LEU A 25 0.20 36.41 10.59
CA LEU A 25 0.19 35.17 11.40
C LEU A 25 -0.55 34.02 10.70
N HIS A 26 -1.59 34.32 9.92
CA HIS A 26 -2.31 33.31 9.12
C HIS A 26 -1.44 32.82 7.96
N TRP A 27 -0.81 33.76 7.23
CA TRP A 27 0.11 33.46 6.12
C TRP A 27 1.31 32.61 6.54
N GLU A 28 1.91 32.92 7.68
CA GLU A 28 3.05 32.17 8.20
C GLU A 28 2.66 30.74 8.64
N LYS A 29 1.46 30.57 9.20
CA LYS A 29 0.91 29.25 9.53
C LYS A 29 0.60 28.43 8.28
N ASP A 30 0.03 29.05 7.26
CA ASP A 30 -0.27 28.39 5.98
C ASP A 30 1.00 27.94 5.26
N MET A 31 2.05 28.77 5.25
CA MET A 31 3.34 28.42 4.67
C MET A 31 4.06 27.29 5.43
N LYS A 32 4.03 27.30 6.77
CA LYS A 32 4.63 26.22 7.58
C LYS A 32 3.89 24.89 7.40
N ARG A 33 2.56 24.91 7.27
CA ARG A 33 1.76 23.70 6.94
C ARG A 33 2.08 23.15 5.56
N ARG A 34 2.21 24.02 4.55
CA ARG A 34 2.59 23.63 3.18
C ARG A 34 4.00 23.07 3.10
N ALA A 35 4.96 23.70 3.77
CA ALA A 35 6.34 23.22 3.85
C ALA A 35 6.42 21.84 4.53
N PHE A 36 5.66 21.62 5.60
CA PHE A 36 5.58 20.32 6.28
C PHE A 36 4.98 19.22 5.41
N LEU A 37 3.89 19.50 4.67
CA LEU A 37 3.30 18.54 3.74
C LEU A 37 4.24 18.21 2.56
N LEU A 38 4.98 19.20 2.06
CA LEU A 38 5.95 18.99 0.99
C LEU A 38 7.19 18.20 1.47
N SER A 39 7.67 18.45 2.69
CA SER A 39 8.87 17.78 3.22
C SER A 39 8.62 16.34 3.66
N THR A 40 7.42 16.04 4.19
CA THR A 40 7.05 14.69 4.64
C THR A 40 6.36 13.86 3.55
N GLY A 41 5.56 14.49 2.68
CA GLY A 41 4.86 13.81 1.58
C GLY A 41 5.75 13.52 0.37
N GLY A 42 6.75 14.36 0.08
CA GLY A 42 7.61 14.19 -1.11
C GLY A 42 8.50 12.95 -1.07
N VAL A 43 8.97 12.57 0.13
CA VAL A 43 9.85 11.39 0.30
C VAL A 43 9.04 10.08 0.20
N ALA A 44 7.86 10.02 0.83
CA ALA A 44 7.00 8.85 0.77
C ALA A 44 6.38 8.63 -0.62
N ALA A 45 5.92 9.70 -1.28
CA ALA A 45 5.39 9.61 -2.65
C ALA A 45 6.49 9.26 -3.67
N GLY A 46 7.73 9.74 -3.46
CA GLY A 46 8.87 9.42 -4.31
C GLY A 46 9.25 7.94 -4.28
N MET A 47 9.16 7.28 -3.12
CA MET A 47 9.47 5.85 -3.01
C MET A 47 8.43 4.94 -3.68
N VAL A 48 7.15 5.34 -3.72
CA VAL A 48 6.08 4.58 -4.40
C VAL A 48 6.24 4.62 -5.93
N LEU A 49 6.91 5.64 -6.47
CA LEU A 49 7.18 5.78 -7.91
C LEU A 49 8.45 5.06 -8.38
N LEU A 50 9.30 4.59 -7.46
CA LEU A 50 10.46 3.80 -7.83
C LEU A 50 10.03 2.38 -8.22
N PRO A 51 10.53 1.83 -9.34
CA PRO A 51 10.33 0.43 -9.66
C PRO A 51 10.75 -0.45 -8.47
N GLN A 52 9.80 -1.15 -7.87
CA GLN A 52 10.09 -2.16 -6.86
C GLN A 52 10.69 -3.36 -7.61
N PHE A 53 12.01 -3.53 -7.51
CA PHE A 53 12.65 -4.75 -7.97
C PHE A 53 12.37 -5.86 -6.96
N ALA A 54 11.36 -6.68 -7.25
CA ALA A 54 11.13 -7.94 -6.53
C ALA A 54 12.06 -9.00 -7.12
N MET A 55 12.87 -9.62 -6.25
CA MET A 55 13.64 -10.81 -6.57
C MET A 55 13.10 -11.96 -5.73
N ALA A 56 13.10 -13.17 -6.31
CA ALA A 56 12.71 -14.38 -5.61
C ALA A 56 13.55 -14.57 -4.33
N ASP A 57 12.86 -14.70 -3.21
CA ASP A 57 13.48 -14.97 -1.92
C ASP A 57 13.82 -16.46 -1.83
N ALA A 58 15.10 -16.77 -2.01
CA ALA A 58 15.56 -18.14 -2.09
C ALA A 58 15.25 -18.90 -0.79
N GLY A 59 14.48 -19.98 -0.91
CA GLY A 59 14.07 -20.78 0.25
C GLY A 59 12.74 -20.34 0.88
N ARG A 60 12.01 -19.42 0.28
CA ARG A 60 10.61 -19.15 0.64
C ARG A 60 9.67 -19.74 -0.41
N ILE A 61 8.57 -20.32 0.05
CA ILE A 61 7.46 -20.76 -0.80
C ILE A 61 6.25 -19.89 -0.46
N ASP A 62 5.83 -19.05 -1.39
CA ASP A 62 4.63 -18.22 -1.30
C ASP A 62 3.42 -19.03 -1.79
N TRP A 63 2.60 -19.48 -0.83
CA TRP A 63 1.41 -20.29 -1.06
C TRP A 63 0.16 -19.44 -0.83
N TYR A 64 -0.67 -19.33 -1.86
CA TYR A 64 -1.97 -18.66 -1.79
C TYR A 64 -3.11 -19.67 -1.78
N THR A 65 -4.08 -19.45 -0.89
CA THR A 65 -5.24 -20.32 -0.70
C THR A 65 -6.51 -19.54 -0.46
N SER A 66 -7.66 -20.20 -0.63
CA SER A 66 -9.01 -19.69 -0.27
C SER A 66 -9.68 -20.63 0.73
N SER A 67 -8.86 -21.28 1.56
CA SER A 67 -9.29 -22.25 2.55
C SER A 67 -9.94 -21.57 3.76
N ASP A 68 -10.93 -22.22 4.36
CA ASP A 68 -11.53 -21.80 5.62
C ASP A 68 -10.49 -21.69 6.75
N GLN A 69 -10.78 -20.86 7.75
CA GLN A 69 -9.86 -20.60 8.88
C GLN A 69 -9.39 -21.88 9.59
N ASN A 70 -10.26 -22.88 9.75
CA ASN A 70 -9.88 -24.14 10.40
C ASN A 70 -8.83 -24.94 9.60
N ILE A 71 -8.83 -24.83 8.28
CA ILE A 71 -7.83 -25.43 7.40
C ILE A 71 -6.53 -24.61 7.48
N MET A 72 -6.62 -23.28 7.51
CA MET A 72 -5.45 -22.42 7.75
C MET A 72 -4.80 -22.71 9.10
N ASP A 73 -5.59 -22.93 10.14
CA ASP A 73 -5.09 -23.31 11.47
C ASP A 73 -4.40 -24.67 11.44
N PHE A 74 -4.92 -25.63 10.67
CA PHE A 74 -4.26 -26.92 10.49
C PHE A 74 -2.90 -26.76 9.80
N TRP A 75 -2.84 -26.02 8.69
CA TRP A 75 -1.59 -25.80 7.96
C TRP A 75 -0.55 -25.09 8.82
N THR A 76 -0.91 -23.96 9.42
CA THR A 76 0.02 -23.09 10.17
C THR A 76 0.47 -23.72 11.49
N ASN A 77 -0.41 -24.42 12.21
CA ASN A 77 -0.07 -24.95 13.53
C ASN A 77 0.46 -26.39 13.51
N ILE A 78 0.13 -27.19 12.47
CA ILE A 78 0.48 -28.61 12.44
C ILE A 78 1.47 -28.94 11.33
N VAL A 79 1.22 -28.50 10.11
CA VAL A 79 2.00 -28.94 8.94
C VAL A 79 3.25 -28.09 8.76
N GLN A 80 3.09 -26.77 8.66
CA GLN A 80 4.18 -25.82 8.46
C GLN A 80 5.36 -26.04 9.41
N PRO A 81 5.20 -26.07 10.75
CA PRO A 81 6.34 -26.19 11.65
C PRO A 81 7.12 -27.51 11.46
N LYS A 82 6.42 -28.60 11.14
CA LYS A 82 7.05 -29.90 10.88
C LYS A 82 7.73 -29.93 9.51
N PHE A 83 7.12 -29.31 8.51
CA PHE A 83 7.69 -29.20 7.17
C PHE A 83 8.98 -28.39 7.19
N GLU A 84 8.97 -27.21 7.81
CA GLU A 84 10.15 -26.35 7.90
C GLU A 84 11.27 -27.00 8.74
N ALA A 85 10.90 -27.70 9.83
CA ALA A 85 11.88 -28.47 10.61
C ALA A 85 12.52 -29.61 9.81
N ALA A 86 11.76 -30.26 8.91
CA ALA A 86 12.26 -31.32 8.06
C ALA A 86 13.05 -30.80 6.84
N ASN A 87 12.89 -29.53 6.46
CA ASN A 87 13.52 -28.92 5.30
C ASN A 87 14.28 -27.64 5.70
N PRO A 88 15.48 -27.77 6.29
CA PRO A 88 16.25 -26.62 6.74
C PRO A 88 16.54 -25.65 5.59
N GLY A 89 16.26 -24.36 5.81
CA GLY A 89 16.43 -23.32 4.80
C GLY A 89 15.23 -23.15 3.86
N ILE A 90 14.14 -23.89 4.08
CA ILE A 90 12.86 -23.67 3.41
C ILE A 90 11.82 -23.16 4.41
N THR A 91 11.11 -22.10 4.05
CA THR A 91 10.02 -21.49 4.80
C THR A 91 8.76 -21.45 3.96
N LEU A 92 7.61 -21.60 4.60
CA LEU A 92 6.30 -21.42 3.97
C LEU A 92 5.74 -20.07 4.35
N ASN A 93 5.28 -19.32 3.35
CA ASN A 93 4.42 -18.17 3.55
C ASN A 93 3.02 -18.54 3.08
N LEU A 94 2.19 -18.97 4.03
CA LEU A 94 0.80 -19.33 3.80
C LEU A 94 -0.07 -18.07 3.88
N VAL A 95 -0.68 -17.70 2.76
CA VAL A 95 -1.53 -16.52 2.65
C VAL A 95 -2.93 -16.95 2.24
N ASP A 96 -3.91 -16.63 3.07
CA ASP A 96 -5.31 -16.64 2.64
C ASP A 96 -5.54 -15.44 1.70
N ALA A 97 -5.76 -15.74 0.42
CA ALA A 97 -6.05 -14.77 -0.62
C ALA A 97 -7.50 -14.29 -0.58
N GLY A 98 -8.34 -14.86 0.29
CA GLY A 98 -9.78 -14.67 0.33
C GLY A 98 -10.53 -15.45 -0.75
N ASP A 99 -11.85 -15.48 -0.61
CA ASP A 99 -12.71 -16.25 -1.50
C ASP A 99 -12.59 -15.82 -2.97
N ASN A 100 -12.54 -16.82 -3.85
CA ASN A 100 -12.67 -16.79 -5.32
C ASN A 100 -11.99 -15.60 -6.04
N ALA A 101 -12.57 -14.39 -5.96
CA ALA A 101 -12.03 -13.19 -6.58
C ALA A 101 -10.64 -12.82 -6.04
N GLY A 102 -10.40 -13.01 -4.75
CA GLY A 102 -9.10 -12.75 -4.14
C GLY A 102 -8.02 -13.72 -4.63
N ASN A 103 -8.35 -15.02 -4.66
CA ASN A 103 -7.46 -16.06 -5.20
C ASN A 103 -7.20 -15.90 -6.71
N LEU A 104 -8.17 -15.42 -7.50
CA LEU A 104 -7.99 -15.15 -8.94
C LEU A 104 -7.09 -13.95 -9.25
N ALA A 105 -7.02 -12.96 -8.36
CA ALA A 105 -6.18 -11.78 -8.57
C ALA A 105 -4.68 -12.10 -8.50
N ILE A 106 -4.28 -13.15 -7.76
CA ILE A 106 -2.89 -13.53 -7.60
C ILE A 106 -2.27 -14.07 -8.90
N PRO A 107 -2.89 -14.99 -9.66
CA PRO A 107 -2.35 -15.45 -10.93
C PRO A 107 -2.46 -14.40 -12.05
N ASP A 108 -3.42 -13.46 -11.99
CA ASP A 108 -3.40 -12.27 -12.87
C ASP A 108 -2.14 -11.42 -12.63
N ARG A 109 -1.81 -11.16 -11.36
CA ARG A 109 -0.56 -10.50 -10.96
C ARG A 109 0.65 -11.30 -11.43
N ALA A 110 0.63 -12.62 -11.28
CA ALA A 110 1.74 -13.48 -11.66
C ALA A 110 1.95 -13.52 -13.19
N LEU A 111 0.87 -13.54 -13.97
CA LEU A 111 0.95 -13.45 -15.43
C LEU A 111 1.54 -12.10 -15.89
N ALA A 112 1.14 -11.00 -15.26
CA ALA A 112 1.71 -9.68 -15.53
C ALA A 112 3.20 -9.63 -15.20
N ALA A 113 3.61 -10.18 -14.05
CA ALA A 113 5.01 -10.25 -13.63
C ALA A 113 5.86 -11.11 -14.57
N LEU A 114 5.29 -12.20 -15.09
CA LEU A 114 5.94 -13.06 -16.08
C LEU A 114 6.25 -12.29 -17.36
N ALA A 115 5.33 -11.46 -17.84
CA ALA A 115 5.55 -10.62 -19.02
C ALA A 115 6.69 -9.60 -18.83
N SER A 116 6.86 -9.08 -17.60
CA SER A 116 7.96 -8.17 -17.24
C SER A 116 9.23 -8.88 -16.73
N LYS A 117 9.25 -10.22 -16.68
CA LYS A 117 10.35 -11.03 -16.12
C LYS A 117 10.73 -10.65 -14.68
N THR A 118 9.72 -10.32 -13.89
CA THR A 118 9.86 -10.01 -12.46
C THR A 118 9.29 -11.14 -11.63
N ASP A 119 9.75 -11.27 -10.39
CA ASP A 119 9.22 -12.26 -9.45
C ASP A 119 7.73 -11.96 -9.13
N PRO A 120 6.80 -12.91 -9.38
CA PRO A 120 5.39 -12.76 -9.03
C PRO A 120 5.09 -12.86 -7.52
N GLN A 121 6.08 -13.28 -6.70
CA GLN A 121 5.94 -13.59 -5.27
C GLN A 121 4.76 -14.55 -5.03
N SER A 122 4.74 -15.64 -5.80
CA SER A 122 3.66 -16.63 -5.78
C SER A 122 4.14 -17.93 -6.42
N ASP A 123 4.21 -18.99 -5.62
CA ASP A 123 4.71 -20.29 -6.04
C ASP A 123 3.60 -21.34 -6.17
N PHE A 124 2.57 -21.25 -5.34
CA PHE A 124 1.49 -22.24 -5.29
C PHE A 124 0.11 -21.60 -5.11
N PHE A 125 -0.87 -22.12 -5.86
CA PHE A 125 -2.27 -21.73 -5.77
C PHE A 125 -3.12 -22.94 -5.37
N GLU A 126 -3.74 -22.90 -4.20
CA GLU A 126 -4.67 -23.93 -3.74
C GLU A 126 -6.10 -23.63 -4.21
N ASN A 127 -6.86 -24.69 -4.53
CA ASN A 127 -8.26 -24.60 -4.97
C ASN A 127 -8.44 -23.67 -6.18
N PHE A 128 -7.60 -23.84 -7.20
CA PHE A 128 -7.52 -22.96 -8.36
C PHE A 128 -7.77 -23.70 -9.68
N ASP A 129 -8.44 -23.06 -10.64
CA ASP A 129 -8.58 -23.60 -12.01
C ASP A 129 -7.41 -23.11 -12.87
N PRO A 130 -6.45 -23.98 -13.25
CA PRO A 130 -5.28 -23.58 -14.04
C PRO A 130 -5.63 -23.11 -15.46
N ARG A 131 -6.89 -23.21 -15.91
CA ARG A 131 -7.35 -22.60 -17.17
C ARG A 131 -7.53 -21.08 -17.06
N LEU A 132 -7.48 -20.54 -15.85
CA LEU A 132 -7.47 -19.12 -15.57
C LEU A 132 -6.05 -18.70 -15.10
N PRO A 133 -5.65 -17.43 -15.30
CA PRO A 133 -6.24 -16.54 -16.29
C PRO A 133 -6.06 -17.08 -17.71
N LYS A 134 -6.92 -16.66 -18.62
CA LYS A 134 -6.84 -17.09 -20.03
C LYS A 134 -5.46 -16.74 -20.58
N GLY A 135 -4.84 -17.69 -21.29
CA GLY A 135 -3.49 -17.52 -21.82
C GLY A 135 -2.37 -17.85 -20.83
N GLY A 136 -2.69 -18.12 -19.55
CA GLY A 136 -1.68 -18.41 -18.52
C GLY A 136 -0.90 -19.69 -18.79
N ILE A 137 -1.57 -20.77 -19.22
CA ILE A 137 -0.91 -22.03 -19.59
C ILE A 137 0.05 -21.81 -20.76
N GLU A 138 -0.40 -21.14 -21.82
CA GLU A 138 0.39 -20.87 -23.03
C GLU A 138 1.57 -19.93 -22.74
N ALA A 139 1.40 -19.00 -21.81
CA ALA A 139 2.47 -18.11 -21.35
C ALA A 139 3.51 -18.82 -20.46
N GLY A 140 3.24 -20.06 -20.03
CA GLY A 140 4.12 -20.81 -19.14
C GLY A 140 4.00 -20.42 -17.67
N LEU A 141 2.85 -19.86 -17.26
CA LEU A 141 2.58 -19.50 -15.87
C LEU A 141 2.54 -20.70 -14.93
N TYR A 142 2.09 -21.86 -15.43
CA TYR A 142 1.91 -23.06 -14.64
C TYR A 142 2.93 -24.14 -14.97
N VAL A 143 3.46 -24.78 -13.93
CA VAL A 143 4.26 -25.99 -14.07
C VAL A 143 3.34 -27.17 -14.36
N ASN A 144 3.61 -27.89 -15.46
CA ASN A 144 2.93 -29.15 -15.75
C ASN A 144 3.57 -30.28 -14.93
N ILE A 145 2.94 -30.61 -13.80
CA ILE A 145 3.32 -31.76 -12.96
C ILE A 145 2.78 -33.03 -13.64
N LYS A 146 3.69 -33.92 -14.05
CA LYS A 146 3.37 -35.22 -14.67
C LYS A 146 3.18 -36.32 -13.64
#